data_AF-A0A7J7JAJ4-F1
#
_entry.id   AF-A0A7J7JAJ4-F1
#
_cell.length_a   1.000
_cell.length_b   1.000
_cell.length_c   1.000
_cell.angle_alpha   90.00
_cell.angle_beta   90.00
_cell.angle_gamma   90.00
#
_symmetry.space_group_name_H-M   'P 1'
#
loop_
_entity.id
_entity.type
_entity.pdbx_description
1 polymer ?
#
loop_
_entity_poly.entity_id
_entity_poly.type
_entity_poly.pdbx_seq_one_letter_code
_entity_poly.pdbx_strand_id
1 'polypeptide(L)'
;MFESVVADLQNNENQSKGEEADSSEAPKGESKTRWKHEENTIKMMNNIFDYDESVKEEFSTWGLDNVDKEFIRSLIQGKKNEPTGRDGSKSFLYQIVSNDESGMDVDKWDYVARDAHYLAYQHPVGRAVELMIKDAIVLAAPHLKIRGKSLLECLDDMESYTLLTDGILHKVKQNIVRFEYDNNK
;
A
#
# COMPACT_ATOMS: atom_id res chain seq x y z
N MET A 1 0.44 -10.31 1.90
CA MET A 1 1.88 -10.10 1.63
C MET A 1 2.40 -8.66 1.85
N PHE A 2 2.09 -7.68 0.99
CA PHE A 2 2.86 -6.41 0.90
C PHE A 2 2.87 -5.57 2.18
N GLU A 3 1.74 -5.45 2.89
CA GLU A 3 1.67 -4.80 4.21
C GLU A 3 2.68 -5.37 5.20
N SER A 4 2.85 -6.69 5.22
CA SER A 4 3.78 -7.36 6.11
C SER A 4 5.24 -7.14 5.70
N VAL A 5 5.52 -6.98 4.40
CA VAL A 5 6.86 -6.58 3.92
C VAL A 5 7.17 -5.17 4.42
N VAL A 6 6.25 -4.22 4.23
CA VAL A 6 6.43 -2.84 4.67
C VAL A 6 6.65 -2.77 6.19
N ALA A 7 5.86 -3.50 6.98
CA ALA A 7 6.01 -3.55 8.42
C ALA A 7 7.40 -4.06 8.85
N ASP A 8 7.90 -5.13 8.23
CA ASP A 8 9.24 -5.66 8.53
C ASP A 8 10.34 -4.66 8.14
N LEU A 9 10.20 -3.97 7.00
CA LEU A 9 11.14 -2.93 6.59
C LEU A 9 11.16 -1.75 7.58
N GLN A 10 9.99 -1.29 8.04
CA GLN A 10 9.88 -0.23 9.04
C GLN A 10 10.54 -0.65 10.36
N ASN A 11 10.34 -1.89 10.80
CA ASN A 11 10.96 -2.42 12.01
C ASN A 11 12.49 -2.48 11.89
N ASN A 12 13.03 -2.91 10.74
CA ASN A 12 14.47 -2.97 10.48
C ASN A 12 15.12 -1.57 10.44
N GLU A 13 14.44 -0.55 9.90
CA GLU A 13 14.92 0.84 9.98
C GLU A 13 15.00 1.34 11.43
N ASN A 14 14.01 1.01 12.26
CA ASN A 14 13.99 1.46 13.66
C ASN A 14 15.09 0.77 14.49
N GLN A 15 15.33 -0.53 14.28
CA GLN A 15 16.40 -1.26 14.96
C GLN A 15 17.80 -0.77 14.56
N SER A 16 18.01 -0.41 13.28
CA SER A 16 19.31 0.09 12.81
C SER A 16 19.63 1.51 13.27
N LYS A 17 18.63 2.29 13.71
CA LYS A 17 18.80 3.65 14.25
C LYS A 17 19.10 3.72 15.76
N GLY A 18 19.14 2.58 16.47
CA GLY A 18 19.64 2.52 17.85
C GLY A 18 18.88 3.41 18.84
N GLU A 19 17.57 3.25 18.96
CA GLU A 19 16.87 3.68 20.18
C GLU A 19 17.20 2.70 21.31
N GLU A 20 18.37 2.87 21.95
CA GLU A 20 18.58 2.38 23.30
C GLU A 20 17.64 3.15 24.22
N ALA A 21 16.72 2.42 24.89
CA ALA A 21 15.85 2.99 25.88
C ALA A 21 16.68 3.44 27.10
N ASP A 22 17.10 4.71 27.14
CA ASP A 22 17.47 5.38 28.39
C ASP A 22 16.21 5.88 29.09
N SER A 23 16.09 5.54 30.37
CA SER A 23 14.89 5.69 31.21
C SER A 23 14.69 7.09 31.79
N SER A 24 15.27 8.12 31.18
CA SER A 24 15.00 9.51 31.54
C SER A 24 15.08 10.40 30.31
N GLU A 25 13.95 11.04 29.99
CA GLU A 25 13.72 11.97 28.87
C GLU A 25 13.41 11.29 27.52
N ALA A 26 12.11 10.97 27.35
CA ALA A 26 11.57 10.50 26.08
C ALA A 26 11.79 11.56 24.98
N PRO A 27 12.54 11.25 23.90
CA PRO A 27 12.51 12.10 22.72
C PRO A 27 11.14 11.95 22.06
N LYS A 28 10.52 13.07 21.70
CA LYS A 28 9.31 13.10 20.85
C LYS A 28 9.69 12.66 19.43
N GLY A 29 9.97 11.37 19.24
CA GLY A 29 10.06 10.77 17.92
C GLY A 29 8.66 10.66 17.32
N GLU A 30 8.45 11.22 16.14
CA GLU A 30 7.26 10.94 15.34
C GLU A 30 7.20 9.42 15.10
N SER A 31 6.28 8.74 15.78
CA SER A 31 5.92 7.36 15.48
C SER A 31 5.52 7.30 14.01
N LYS A 32 6.43 6.87 13.12
CA LYS A 32 6.14 6.60 11.71
C LYS A 32 4.86 5.76 11.67
N THR A 33 3.78 6.34 11.15
CA THR A 33 2.47 5.69 11.14
C THR A 33 2.56 4.39 10.36
N ARG A 34 1.92 3.34 10.91
CA ARG A 34 1.84 2.03 10.26
C ARG A 34 1.21 2.20 8.88
N TRP A 35 1.92 1.77 7.85
CA TRP A 35 1.43 1.86 6.48
C TRP A 35 0.12 1.10 6.30
N LYS A 36 -0.80 1.69 5.54
CA LYS A 36 -2.09 1.09 5.17
C LYS A 36 -2.33 1.28 3.69
N HIS A 37 -2.81 0.23 3.03
CA HIS A 37 -3.07 0.29 1.60
C HIS A 37 -4.15 1.32 1.27
N GLU A 38 -5.16 1.55 2.12
CA GLU A 38 -6.21 2.54 1.86
C GLU A 38 -5.65 3.98 1.83
N GLU A 39 -4.71 4.30 2.72
CA GLU A 39 -4.05 5.61 2.75
C GLU A 39 -3.22 5.82 1.47
N ASN A 40 -2.49 4.80 1.03
CA ASN A 40 -1.71 4.88 -0.22
C ASN A 40 -2.59 4.88 -1.47
N THR A 41 -3.74 4.20 -1.46
CA THR A 41 -4.74 4.31 -2.53
C THR A 41 -5.25 5.74 -2.66
N ILE A 42 -5.50 6.44 -1.54
CA ILE A 42 -5.88 7.86 -1.55
C ILE A 42 -4.76 8.75 -2.09
N LYS A 43 -3.50 8.52 -1.68
CA LYS A 43 -2.34 9.24 -2.25
C LYS A 43 -2.26 9.04 -3.77
N MET A 44 -2.42 7.80 -4.24
CA MET A 44 -2.39 7.49 -5.67
C MET A 44 -3.57 8.12 -6.43
N MET A 45 -4.78 8.08 -5.85
CA MET A 45 -5.95 8.74 -6.42
C MET A 45 -5.70 10.24 -6.58
N ASN A 46 -5.22 10.91 -5.53
CA ASN A 46 -4.89 12.34 -5.60
C ASN A 46 -3.83 12.61 -6.67
N ASN A 47 -2.78 11.79 -6.74
CA ASN A 47 -1.76 11.89 -7.77
C ASN A 47 -2.35 11.76 -9.20
N ILE A 48 -3.28 10.83 -9.43
CA ILE A 48 -3.96 10.72 -10.73
C ILE A 48 -4.70 12.02 -11.07
N PHE A 49 -5.50 12.55 -10.13
CA PHE A 49 -6.19 13.82 -10.34
C PHE A 49 -5.21 14.98 -10.58
N ASP A 50 -4.09 15.02 -9.87
CA ASP A 50 -3.17 16.15 -9.93
C ASP A 50 -2.38 16.17 -11.24
N TYR A 51 -1.99 15.01 -11.77
CA TYR A 51 -1.15 14.89 -12.97
C TYR A 51 -1.92 14.66 -14.28
N ASP A 52 -3.10 14.05 -14.23
CA ASP A 52 -3.89 13.74 -15.43
C ASP A 52 -5.03 14.75 -15.60
N GLU A 53 -4.79 15.80 -16.40
CA GLU A 53 -5.80 16.80 -16.71
C GLU A 53 -7.03 16.21 -17.41
N SER A 54 -6.88 15.11 -18.17
CA SER A 54 -8.02 14.47 -18.84
C SER A 54 -9.02 13.90 -17.83
N VAL A 55 -8.53 13.41 -16.69
CA VAL A 55 -9.39 12.94 -15.60
C VAL A 55 -10.18 14.09 -15.00
N LYS A 56 -9.55 15.25 -14.78
CA LYS A 56 -10.23 16.45 -14.26
C LYS A 56 -11.29 16.97 -15.24
N GLU A 57 -10.97 17.04 -16.52
CA GLU A 57 -11.88 17.47 -17.59
C GLU A 57 -13.10 16.54 -17.70
N GLU A 58 -12.87 15.23 -17.68
CA GLU A 58 -13.95 14.24 -17.70
C GLU A 58 -14.83 14.36 -16.45
N PHE A 59 -14.22 14.52 -15.26
CA PHE A 59 -14.95 14.72 -14.01
C PHE A 59 -15.92 15.91 -14.11
N SER A 60 -15.42 17.05 -14.59
CA SER A 60 -16.25 18.23 -14.80
C SER A 60 -17.30 18.04 -15.89
N THR A 61 -17.01 17.27 -16.94
CA THR A 61 -17.95 16.98 -18.04
C THR A 61 -19.18 16.22 -17.54
N TRP A 62 -19.00 15.33 -16.56
CA TRP A 62 -20.09 14.62 -15.89
C TRP A 62 -20.75 15.40 -14.76
N GLY A 63 -20.37 16.66 -14.56
CA GLY A 63 -20.92 17.52 -13.51
C GLY A 63 -20.46 17.12 -12.11
N LEU A 64 -19.29 16.47 -11.99
CA LEU A 64 -18.69 16.10 -10.72
C LEU A 64 -17.67 17.16 -10.29
N ASP A 65 -17.52 17.33 -8.98
CA ASP A 65 -16.64 18.35 -8.41
C ASP A 65 -15.77 17.83 -7.25
N ASN A 66 -15.12 18.75 -6.52
CA ASN A 66 -14.26 18.37 -5.40
C ASN A 66 -15.03 17.72 -4.25
N VAL A 67 -16.34 17.97 -4.10
CA VAL A 67 -17.20 17.29 -3.12
C VAL A 67 -17.33 15.81 -3.48
N ASP A 68 -17.40 15.49 -4.78
CA ASP A 68 -17.42 14.10 -5.26
C ASP A 68 -16.05 13.42 -5.14
N LYS A 69 -14.96 14.14 -5.37
CA LYS A 69 -13.60 13.64 -5.09
C LYS A 69 -13.44 13.27 -3.60
N GLU A 70 -13.92 14.13 -2.70
CA GLU A 70 -13.92 13.86 -1.25
C GLU A 70 -14.86 12.71 -0.85
N PHE A 71 -15.98 12.57 -1.56
CA PHE A 71 -16.86 11.42 -1.39
C PHE A 71 -16.15 10.11 -1.76
N ILE A 72 -15.48 10.04 -2.92
CA ILE A 72 -14.68 8.87 -3.33
C ILE A 72 -13.56 8.58 -2.32
N ARG A 73 -12.85 9.62 -1.86
CA ARG A 73 -11.84 9.50 -0.80
C ARG A 73 -12.41 8.82 0.45
N SER A 74 -13.61 9.24 0.87
CA SER A 74 -14.30 8.67 2.03
C SER A 74 -14.77 7.23 1.81
N LEU A 75 -15.22 6.86 0.60
CA LEU A 75 -15.57 5.48 0.25
C LEU A 75 -14.38 4.52 0.37
N ILE A 76 -13.19 4.98 -0.02
CA ILE A 76 -11.95 4.19 0.08
C ILE A 76 -11.48 4.08 1.54
N GLN A 77 -11.59 5.17 2.31
CA GLN A 77 -11.08 5.23 3.68
C GLN A 77 -11.90 4.39 4.67
N GLY A 78 -13.18 4.19 4.41
CA GLY A 78 -14.11 3.56 5.34
C GLY A 78 -14.42 4.46 6.55
N LYS A 79 -14.83 3.86 7.67
CA LYS A 79 -15.31 4.56 8.88
C LYS A 79 -14.20 5.13 9.76
N LYS A 80 -12.95 5.10 9.31
CA LYS A 80 -11.78 5.54 10.09
C LYS A 80 -11.80 7.05 10.41
N ASN A 81 -12.53 7.84 9.62
CA ASN A 81 -12.72 9.28 9.81
C ASN A 81 -14.19 9.68 9.62
N GLU A 82 -14.54 10.90 10.01
CA GLU A 82 -15.84 11.50 9.69
C GLU A 82 -16.08 11.47 8.16
N PRO A 83 -17.18 10.86 7.69
CA PRO A 83 -17.45 10.75 6.27
C PRO A 83 -17.70 12.13 5.66
N THR A 84 -17.05 12.41 4.52
CA THR A 84 -17.20 13.66 3.77
C THR A 84 -17.83 13.42 2.40
N GLY A 85 -18.35 14.50 1.81
CA GLY A 85 -18.88 14.50 0.43
C GLY A 85 -20.37 14.22 0.29
N ARG A 86 -21.03 13.61 1.28
CA ARG A 86 -22.49 13.44 1.33
C ARG A 86 -23.02 13.65 2.74
N ASP A 87 -24.25 14.13 2.83
CA ASP A 87 -24.93 14.26 4.12
C ASP A 87 -25.42 12.90 4.67
N GLY A 88 -25.87 12.91 5.93
CA GLY A 88 -26.32 11.71 6.63
C GLY A 88 -27.54 11.01 6.02
N SER A 89 -28.36 11.70 5.20
CA SER A 89 -29.49 11.07 4.50
C SER A 89 -29.02 10.04 3.45
N LYS A 90 -27.77 10.14 3.01
CA LYS A 90 -27.11 9.23 2.06
C LYS A 90 -26.02 8.37 2.71
N SER A 91 -26.06 8.22 4.04
CA SER A 91 -25.08 7.44 4.82
C SER A 91 -24.92 5.98 4.35
N PHE A 92 -25.99 5.37 3.82
CA PHE A 92 -25.96 4.01 3.26
C PHE A 92 -24.95 3.84 2.11
N LEU A 93 -24.59 4.91 1.39
CA LEU A 93 -23.62 4.82 0.29
C LEU A 93 -22.22 4.45 0.77
N TYR A 94 -21.85 4.82 2.00
CA TYR A 94 -20.54 4.51 2.58
C TYR A 94 -20.38 3.04 2.97
N GLN A 95 -21.46 2.26 3.00
CA GLN A 95 -21.45 0.83 3.30
C GLN A 95 -21.27 -0.04 2.03
N ILE A 96 -21.13 0.56 0.84
CA ILE A 96 -21.08 -0.18 -0.43
C ILE A 96 -19.66 -0.68 -0.72
N VAL A 97 -18.67 0.23 -0.70
CA VAL A 97 -17.30 -0.05 -1.14
C VAL A 97 -16.44 -0.65 -0.03
N SER A 98 -16.50 -0.06 1.17
CA SER A 98 -15.74 -0.51 2.35
C SER A 98 -16.61 -0.40 3.59
N ASN A 99 -17.14 -1.54 4.04
CA ASN A 99 -18.11 -1.58 5.13
C ASN A 99 -17.48 -2.09 6.42
N ASP A 100 -16.95 -1.18 7.23
CA ASP A 100 -16.36 -1.54 8.52
C ASP A 100 -17.40 -1.97 9.58
N GLU A 101 -18.70 -1.69 9.37
CA GLU A 101 -19.73 -2.05 10.36
C GLU A 101 -20.06 -3.54 10.34
N SER A 102 -20.32 -4.08 9.15
CA SER A 102 -20.72 -5.47 8.98
C SER A 102 -19.62 -6.34 8.35
N GLY A 103 -18.62 -5.72 7.74
CA GLY A 103 -17.67 -6.38 6.86
C GLY A 103 -18.24 -6.77 5.50
N MET A 104 -19.53 -6.57 5.23
CA MET A 104 -20.16 -6.94 3.97
C MET A 104 -20.14 -5.77 2.97
N ASP A 105 -19.29 -5.87 1.95
CA ASP A 105 -19.12 -4.88 0.90
C ASP A 105 -18.79 -5.56 -0.44
N VAL A 106 -18.83 -4.77 -1.53
CA VAL A 106 -18.64 -5.30 -2.89
C VAL A 106 -17.21 -5.77 -3.15
N ASP A 107 -16.22 -5.23 -2.43
CA ASP A 107 -14.84 -5.72 -2.46
C ASP A 107 -14.81 -7.20 -2.03
N LYS A 108 -15.51 -7.56 -0.95
CA LYS A 108 -15.58 -8.97 -0.54
C LYS A 108 -16.30 -9.87 -1.50
N TRP A 109 -17.39 -9.39 -2.08
CA TRP A 109 -18.16 -10.19 -3.02
C TRP A 109 -17.38 -10.51 -4.28
N ASP A 110 -16.64 -9.53 -4.83
CA ASP A 110 -15.79 -9.76 -6.00
C ASP A 110 -14.64 -10.71 -5.69
N TYR A 111 -13.87 -10.48 -4.62
CA TYR A 111 -12.72 -11.36 -4.35
C TYR A 111 -13.19 -12.78 -4.04
N VAL A 112 -14.29 -12.99 -3.30
CA VAL A 112 -14.77 -14.35 -2.99
C VAL A 112 -15.18 -15.09 -4.27
N ALA A 113 -15.92 -14.44 -5.16
CA ALA A 113 -16.36 -15.07 -6.40
C ALA A 113 -15.19 -15.35 -7.34
N ARG A 114 -14.28 -14.38 -7.50
CA ARG A 114 -13.08 -14.48 -8.33
C ARG A 114 -12.15 -15.55 -7.80
N ASP A 115 -11.81 -15.52 -6.52
CA ASP A 115 -10.89 -16.47 -5.91
C ASP A 115 -11.49 -17.88 -5.91
N ALA A 116 -12.79 -18.05 -5.61
CA ALA A 116 -13.44 -19.37 -5.72
C ALA A 116 -13.41 -19.93 -7.15
N HIS A 117 -13.49 -19.06 -8.17
CA HIS A 117 -13.38 -19.45 -9.57
C HIS A 117 -11.96 -19.84 -9.97
N TYR A 118 -10.95 -19.11 -9.49
CA TYR A 118 -9.56 -19.28 -9.92
C TYR A 118 -8.73 -20.21 -9.02
N LEU A 119 -8.94 -20.26 -7.69
CA LEU A 119 -8.06 -20.98 -6.75
C LEU A 119 -8.69 -21.37 -5.39
N ALA A 120 -8.33 -22.57 -4.91
CA ALA A 120 -8.45 -22.98 -3.51
C ALA A 120 -7.41 -22.25 -2.63
N TYR A 121 -7.73 -21.04 -2.20
CA TYR A 121 -6.87 -20.22 -1.34
C TYR A 121 -6.64 -20.89 0.02
N GLN A 122 -5.38 -20.88 0.49
CA GLN A 122 -4.83 -21.50 1.71
C GLN A 122 -4.14 -22.87 1.58
N HIS A 123 -3.65 -23.26 0.39
CA HIS A 123 -2.72 -24.38 0.34
C HIS A 123 -1.42 -24.05 1.11
N PRO A 124 -0.92 -24.92 2.01
CA PRO A 124 0.25 -24.64 2.84
C PRO A 124 1.51 -24.34 2.00
N VAL A 125 1.65 -24.94 0.82
CA VAL A 125 2.75 -24.62 -0.11
C VAL A 125 2.64 -23.19 -0.65
N GLY A 126 1.42 -22.71 -0.97
CA GLY A 126 1.22 -21.34 -1.41
C GLY A 126 1.63 -20.33 -0.33
N ARG A 127 1.25 -20.61 0.93
CA ARG A 127 1.68 -19.81 2.09
C ARG A 127 3.20 -19.83 2.28
N ALA A 128 3.83 -21.01 2.15
CA ALA A 128 5.29 -21.10 2.25
C ALA A 128 5.99 -20.27 1.17
N VAL A 129 5.51 -20.33 -0.07
CA VAL A 129 6.04 -19.50 -1.18
C VAL A 129 5.83 -18.00 -0.90
N GLU A 130 4.67 -17.59 -0.37
CA GLU A 130 4.42 -16.19 0.02
C GLU A 130 5.45 -15.70 1.05
N LEU A 131 5.74 -16.51 2.07
CA LEU A 131 6.74 -16.20 3.10
C LEU A 131 8.17 -16.14 2.52
N MET A 132 8.54 -17.10 1.66
CA MET A 132 9.86 -17.09 1.00
C MET A 132 10.07 -15.84 0.14
N ILE A 133 9.04 -15.43 -0.60
CA ILE A 133 9.11 -14.21 -1.42
C ILE A 133 9.22 -12.97 -0.52
N LYS A 134 8.44 -12.92 0.58
CA LYS A 134 8.53 -11.84 1.58
C LYS A 134 9.96 -11.72 2.11
N ASP A 135 10.56 -12.81 2.57
CA ASP A 135 11.93 -12.82 3.10
C ASP A 135 12.95 -12.37 2.05
N ALA A 136 12.82 -12.84 0.80
CA ALA A 136 13.68 -12.43 -0.30
C ALA A 136 13.61 -10.92 -0.57
N ILE A 137 12.40 -10.33 -0.54
CA ILE A 137 12.23 -8.88 -0.71
C ILE A 137 12.85 -8.12 0.46
N VAL A 138 12.61 -8.55 1.70
CA VAL A 138 13.16 -7.89 2.90
C VAL A 138 14.68 -7.91 2.90
N LEU A 139 15.30 -9.05 2.56
CA LEU A 139 16.76 -9.19 2.46
C LEU A 139 17.35 -8.34 1.32
N ALA A 140 16.66 -8.24 0.18
CA ALA A 140 17.12 -7.45 -0.94
C ALA A 140 16.90 -5.93 -0.77
N ALA A 141 15.95 -5.52 0.08
CA ALA A 141 15.50 -4.14 0.20
C ALA A 141 16.61 -3.09 0.39
N PRO A 142 17.68 -3.32 1.20
CA PRO A 142 18.79 -2.36 1.34
C PRO A 142 19.51 -2.05 0.02
N HIS A 143 19.49 -3.00 -0.92
CA HIS A 143 20.17 -2.92 -2.21
C HIS A 143 19.24 -2.54 -3.36
N LEU A 144 17.92 -2.53 -3.12
CA LEU A 144 16.94 -2.16 -4.13
C LEU A 144 16.73 -0.65 -4.14
N LYS A 145 16.92 -0.05 -5.32
CA LYS A 145 16.58 1.34 -5.58
C LYS A 145 15.61 1.45 -6.75
N ILE A 146 14.57 2.22 -6.57
CA ILE A 146 13.62 2.61 -7.63
C ILE A 146 13.76 4.11 -7.77
N ARG A 147 14.24 4.57 -8.94
CA ARG A 147 14.53 6.00 -9.18
C ARG A 147 15.40 6.64 -8.08
N GLY A 148 16.37 5.88 -7.58
CA GLY A 148 17.27 6.31 -6.51
C GLY A 148 16.69 6.23 -5.10
N LYS A 149 15.39 5.94 -4.94
CA LYS A 149 14.69 5.82 -3.65
C LYS A 149 14.67 4.37 -3.16
N SER A 150 14.75 4.18 -1.85
CA SER A 150 14.49 2.91 -1.17
C SER A 150 13.00 2.52 -1.29
N LEU A 151 12.67 1.28 -0.95
CA LEU A 151 11.27 0.82 -1.00
C LEU A 151 10.35 1.61 -0.07
N LEU A 152 10.82 2.01 1.11
CA LEU A 152 10.04 2.81 2.06
C LEU A 152 9.84 4.23 1.56
N GLU A 153 10.87 4.87 1.01
CA GLU A 153 10.75 6.20 0.40
C GLU A 153 9.80 6.19 -0.81
N CYS A 154 9.68 5.07 -1.53
CA CYS A 154 8.71 4.94 -2.62
C CYS A 154 7.26 4.96 -2.12
N LEU A 155 6.97 4.59 -0.87
CA LEU A 155 5.60 4.60 -0.34
C LEU A 155 5.01 6.01 -0.21
N ASP A 156 5.89 7.02 -0.11
CA ASP A 156 5.52 8.43 0.01
C ASP A 156 5.66 9.22 -1.30
N ASP A 157 6.19 8.58 -2.35
CA ASP A 157 6.37 9.18 -3.68
C ASP A 157 5.58 8.42 -4.73
N MET A 158 4.39 8.91 -5.07
CA MET A 158 3.49 8.18 -5.95
C MET A 158 4.09 7.89 -7.33
N GLU A 159 4.97 8.75 -7.84
CA GLU A 159 5.69 8.51 -9.09
C GLU A 159 6.56 7.24 -9.02
N SER A 160 7.34 7.07 -7.95
CA SER A 160 8.12 5.84 -7.75
C SER A 160 7.27 4.66 -7.28
N TYR A 161 6.19 4.91 -6.53
CA TYR A 161 5.24 3.89 -6.09
C TYR A 161 4.58 3.16 -7.27
N THR A 162 4.28 3.87 -8.38
CA THR A 162 3.74 3.23 -9.60
C THR A 162 4.65 2.14 -10.18
N LEU A 163 5.96 2.21 -9.91
CA LEU A 163 6.95 1.23 -10.36
C LEU A 163 7.15 0.07 -9.38
N LEU A 164 6.51 0.13 -8.21
CA LEU A 164 6.57 -0.90 -7.18
C LEU A 164 5.50 -1.97 -7.45
N THR A 165 5.75 -2.76 -8.49
CA THR A 165 4.91 -3.88 -8.91
C THR A 165 5.64 -5.21 -8.70
N ASP A 166 5.01 -6.33 -9.03
CA ASP A 166 5.62 -7.67 -9.04
C ASP A 166 6.92 -7.75 -9.87
N GLY A 167 7.15 -6.79 -10.77
CA GLY A 167 8.44 -6.61 -11.45
C GLY A 167 9.63 -6.46 -10.50
N ILE A 168 9.40 -6.12 -9.23
CA ILE A 168 10.44 -6.12 -8.19
C ILE A 168 11.07 -7.50 -7.99
N LEU A 169 10.31 -8.59 -8.16
CA LEU A 169 10.84 -9.95 -8.04
C LEU A 169 11.89 -10.24 -9.11
N HIS A 170 11.68 -9.70 -10.32
CA HIS A 170 12.68 -9.79 -11.38
C HIS A 170 13.95 -9.02 -11.02
N LYS A 171 13.82 -7.83 -10.41
CA LYS A 171 14.96 -7.04 -9.93
C LYS A 171 15.72 -7.75 -8.81
N VAL A 172 15.02 -8.38 -7.86
CA VAL A 172 15.63 -9.21 -6.80
C VAL A 172 16.45 -10.33 -7.44
N LYS A 173 15.83 -11.08 -8.37
CA LYS A 173 16.51 -12.18 -9.07
C LYS A 173 17.77 -11.73 -9.81
N GLN A 174 17.71 -10.62 -10.55
CA GLN A 174 18.86 -10.10 -11.30
C GLN A 174 20.00 -9.62 -10.38
N ASN A 175 19.68 -9.02 -9.23
CA ASN A 175 20.69 -8.56 -8.29
C ASN A 175 21.38 -9.74 -7.59
N ILE A 176 20.65 -10.80 -7.22
CA ILE A 176 21.24 -12.03 -6.66
C ILE A 176 22.29 -12.63 -7.62
N VAL A 177 21.97 -12.72 -8.92
CA VAL A 177 22.89 -13.26 -9.93
C VAL A 177 24.16 -12.41 -10.07
N ARG A 178 24.07 -11.08 -9.89
CA ARG A 178 25.25 -10.20 -9.91
C ARG A 178 26.16 -10.42 -8.70
N PHE A 179 25.59 -10.58 -7.49
CA PHE A 179 26.36 -10.89 -6.29
C PHE A 179 27.09 -12.25 -6.38
N GLU A 180 26.48 -13.26 -6.99
CA GLU A 180 27.14 -14.57 -7.20
C GLU A 180 28.29 -14.50 -8.20
N TYR A 181 28.23 -13.60 -9.19
CA TYR A 181 29.33 -13.39 -10.14
C TYR A 181 30.52 -12.64 -9.52
N ASP A 182 30.24 -11.65 -8.69
CA ASP A 182 31.29 -10.83 -8.07
C ASP A 182 31.99 -11.56 -6.91
N ASN A 183 31.33 -12.52 -6.26
CA ASN A 183 31.92 -13.36 -5.21
C ASN A 183 32.66 -14.61 -5.74
N ASN A 184 32.62 -14.86 -7.06
CA ASN A 184 33.32 -15.98 -7.72
C ASN A 184 34.56 -15.51 -8.54
N LYS A 185 35.12 -14.35 -8.20
CA LYS A 185 36.41 -13.85 -8.71
C LYS A 185 37.39 -13.64 -7.57
#